data_AF-A0A2Z3S2M0-F1
#
_entry.id   AF-A0A2Z3S2M0-F1
#
_cell.length_a   1.000
_cell.length_b   1.000
_cell.length_c   1.000
_cell.angle_alpha   90.00
_cell.angle_beta   90.00
_cell.angle_gamma   90.00
#
_symmetry.space_group_name_H-M   'P 1'
#
loop_
_entity.id
_entity.type
_entity.pdbx_description
1 polymer ?
#
loop_
_entity_poly.entity_id
_entity_poly.type
_entity_poly.pdbx_seq_one_letter_code
_entity_poly.pdbx_strand_id
1 'polypeptide(L)' 'MSTPENTQSPADGELVSTLSVVEGQPLETRAEGYAKLYDDLRAQLEGGDIPTRD' A
#
# COMPACT_ATOMS: atom_id res chain seq x y z
N MET A 1 -10.71 23.30 -14.69
CA MET A 1 -10.84 22.07 -13.90
C MET A 1 -9.45 21.71 -13.42
N SER A 2 -9.10 22.07 -12.19
CA SER A 2 -7.84 21.66 -11.58
C SER A 2 -8.02 20.21 -11.14
N THR A 3 -7.42 19.27 -11.87
CA THR A 3 -7.17 17.94 -11.33
C THR A 3 -6.43 18.13 -10.01
N PRO A 4 -6.86 17.52 -8.88
CA PRO A 4 -6.03 17.57 -7.69
C PRO A 4 -4.68 17.03 -8.10
N GLU A 5 -3.61 17.81 -7.91
CA GLU A 5 -2.26 17.29 -8.00
C GLU A 5 -2.23 16.09 -7.07
N ASN A 6 -2.16 14.90 -7.66
CA ASN A 6 -2.01 13.64 -6.97
C ASN A 6 -0.67 13.76 -6.23
N THR A 7 -0.74 14.27 -5.00
CA THR A 7 0.42 14.42 -4.14
C THR A 7 0.79 13.02 -3.71
N GLN A 8 1.46 12.30 -4.61
CA GLN A 8 1.99 10.97 -4.33
C GLN A 8 2.91 11.10 -3.13
N SER A 9 2.42 10.62 -2.00
CA SER A 9 3.21 10.54 -0.78
C SER A 9 4.29 9.47 -1.00
N PRO A 10 5.44 9.56 -0.30
CA PRO A 10 6.45 8.51 -0.34
C PRO A 10 5.88 7.11 -0.07
N ALA A 11 4.85 7.02 0.79
CA ALA A 11 4.11 5.79 1.08
C ALA A 11 3.40 5.20 -0.16
N ASP A 12 2.86 6.04 -1.05
CA ASP A 12 2.20 5.58 -2.28
C ASP A 12 3.21 4.91 -3.22
N GLY A 13 4.44 5.42 -3.28
CA GLY A 13 5.53 4.83 -4.07
C GLY A 13 5.97 3.46 -3.56
N GLU A 14 5.99 3.28 -2.23
CA GLU A 14 6.30 1.99 -1.58
C GLU A 14 5.21 0.95 -1.85
N LEU A 15 3.93 1.36 -1.79
CA LEU A 15 2.79 0.50 -2.11
C LEU A 15 2.85 0.04 -3.57
N VAL A 16 3.09 0.95 -4.52
CA VAL A 16 3.21 0.61 -5.95
C VAL A 16 4.39 -0.33 -6.22
N SER A 17 5.51 -0.12 -5.54
CA SER A 17 6.69 -0.99 -5.66
C SER A 17 6.39 -2.40 -5.13
N THR A 18 5.73 -2.51 -3.97
CA THR A 18 5.35 -3.79 -3.37
C THR A 18 4.33 -4.54 -4.23
N LEU A 19 3.34 -3.83 -4.78
CA LEU A 19 2.36 -4.41 -5.70
C LEU A 19 3.03 -5.00 -6.94
N SER A 20 4.01 -4.28 -7.50
CA SER A 20 4.79 -4.74 -8.66
C SER A 20 5.55 -6.04 -8.38
N VAL A 21 6.06 -6.20 -7.16
CA VAL A 21 6.72 -7.45 -6.73
C VAL A 21 5.72 -8.61 -6.67
N VAL A 22 4.53 -8.40 -6.09
CA VAL A 22 3.48 -9.42 -6.02
C VAL A 22 3.01 -9.83 -7.42
N GLU A 23 2.84 -8.87 -8.32
CA GLU A 23 2.42 -9.11 -9.70
C GLU A 23 3.47 -9.85 -10.55
N GLY A 24 4.75 -9.76 -10.17
CA GLY A 24 5.82 -10.54 -10.77
C GLY A 24 5.82 -12.02 -10.37
N GLN A 25 5.07 -12.41 -9.34
CA GLN A 25 5.01 -13.79 -8.86
C GLN A 25 4.16 -14.70 -9.76
N PRO A 26 4.39 -16.03 -9.72
CA PRO A 26 3.49 -17.02 -10.30
C PRO A 26 2.04 -16.84 -9.83
N LEU A 27 1.09 -17.17 -10.71
CA LEU A 27 -0.34 -16.97 -10.43
C LEU A 27 -0.80 -17.70 -9.17
N GLU A 28 -0.26 -18.90 -8.94
CA GLU A 28 -0.53 -19.76 -7.80
C GLU A 28 -0.20 -19.12 -6.44
N THR A 29 0.83 -18.26 -6.37
CA THR A 29 1.24 -17.60 -5.12
C THR A 29 0.72 -16.16 -5.00
N ARG A 30 0.22 -15.58 -6.09
CA ARG A 30 -0.14 -14.16 -6.13
C ARG A 30 -1.30 -13.81 -5.19
N ALA A 31 -2.26 -14.72 -5.04
CA ALA A 31 -3.39 -14.54 -4.13
C ALA A 31 -2.94 -14.37 -2.66
N GLU A 32 -1.97 -15.17 -2.23
CA GLU A 32 -1.37 -15.08 -0.89
C GLU A 32 -0.62 -13.75 -0.72
N GLY A 33 0.13 -13.33 -1.75
CA GLY A 33 0.81 -12.03 -1.77
C GLY A 33 -0.13 -10.84 -1.63
N TYR A 34 -1.27 -10.86 -2.33
CA TYR A 34 -2.29 -9.80 -2.20
C TYR A 34 -2.98 -9.82 -0.84
N ALA A 35 -3.31 -11.01 -0.30
CA ALA A 35 -3.92 -11.13 1.02
C ALA A 35 -3.01 -10.53 2.11
N LYS A 36 -1.71 -10.84 2.06
CA LYS A 36 -0.73 -10.25 2.96
C LYS A 36 -0.65 -8.72 2.82
N LEU A 37 -0.55 -8.21 1.59
CA LEU A 37 -0.49 -6.76 1.35
C LEU A 37 -1.75 -6.05 1.89
N TYR A 38 -2.92 -6.67 1.72
CA TYR A 38 -4.17 -6.16 2.25
C TYR A 38 -4.17 -6.11 3.78
N ASP A 39 -3.74 -7.19 4.45
CA ASP A 39 -3.67 -7.25 5.92
C ASP A 39 -2.70 -6.20 6.47
N ASP A 40 -1.54 -6.02 5.82
CA ASP A 40 -0.54 -5.01 6.21
C ASP A 40 -1.10 -3.58 6.06
N LEU A 41 -1.77 -3.29 4.93
CA LEU A 41 -2.43 -1.98 4.71
C LEU A 41 -3.57 -1.74 5.70
N ARG A 42 -4.38 -2.77 5.95
CA ARG A 42 -5.46 -2.72 6.92
C ARG A 42 -4.92 -2.41 8.32
N ALA A 43 -3.86 -3.10 8.75
CA ALA A 43 -3.23 -2.85 10.04
C ALA A 43 -2.67 -1.44 10.14
N GLN A 44 -2.12 -0.88 9.06
CA GLN A 44 -1.64 0.50 9.03
C GLN A 44 -2.77 1.52 9.16
N LEU A 45 -3.91 1.27 8.51
CA LEU A 45 -5.08 2.16 8.56
C LEU A 45 -5.85 2.04 9.88
N GLU A 46 -6.02 0.83 10.41
CA GLU A 46 -6.69 0.58 11.70
C GLU A 46 -5.80 0.95 12.90
N GLY A 47 -4.47 0.78 12.76
CA GLY A 47 -3.47 1.24 13.74
C GLY A 47 -3.09 2.72 13.59
N GLY A 48 -3.72 3.43 12.64
CA GLY A 48 -3.47 4.81 12.27
C GLY A 48 -3.99 5.86 13.26
N ASP A 49 -4.02 5.57 14.56
CA ASP A 49 -3.86 6.60 15.60
C ASP A 49 -2.35 6.82 15.79
N ILE A 50 -1.70 7.45 14.80
CA ILE A 50 -0.29 7.85 14.95
C ILE A 50 -0.29 9.23 15.63
N PRO A 51 0.39 9.35 16.79
CA PRO A 51 0.26 10.47 17.72
C PRO A 51 0.60 11.80 17.05
N THR A 52 -0.17 12.83 17.42
CA THR A 52 0.15 14.23 17.16
C THR A 52 1.59 14.49 17.56
N ARG A 53 2.44 14.77 16.57
CA ARG A 53 3.83 15.15 16.76
C ARG A 53 3.88 16.54 17.41
N ASP A 54 4.30 16.60 18.68
CA ASP A 54 4.75 17.82 19.38
C ASP A 54 5.91 18.52 18.64
#